data_AF-A0A7C3HIZ8-F1
#
_entry.id   AF-A0A7C3HIZ8-F1
#
_cell.length_a   1.000
_cell.length_b   1.000
_cell.length_c   1.000
_cell.angle_alpha   90.00
_cell.angle_beta   90.00
_cell.angle_gamma   90.00
#
_symmetry.space_group_name_H-M   'P 1'
#
loop_
_entity.id
_entity.type
_entity.pdbx_description
1 polymer ?
#
loop_
_entity_poly.entity_id
_entity_poly.type
_entity_poly.pdbx_seq_one_letter_code
_entity_poly.pdbx_strand_id
1 'polypeptide(L)' 'MAEGYCVKCKAKKEIADGVEEVMKNGRKAIKGRCPTCGVVMFKILGGKAVVTPPADPQPSDTSPPPAA' A
#
# COMPACT_ATOMS: atom_id res chain seq x y z
N MET A 1 7.16 -3.57 3.22
CA MET A 1 6.13 -4.49 2.68
C MET A 1 4.96 -4.53 3.66
N ALA A 2 3.74 -4.22 3.23
CA ALA A 2 2.59 -4.17 4.12
C ALA A 2 2.02 -5.58 4.32
N GLU A 3 2.08 -6.12 5.54
CA GLU A 3 1.54 -7.45 5.85
C GLU A 3 0.08 -7.38 6.30
N GLY A 4 -0.81 -8.08 5.60
CA GLY A 4 -2.24 -8.21 5.89
C GLY A 4 -2.62 -9.59 6.42
N TYR A 5 -3.68 -9.66 7.22
CA TYR A 5 -4.23 -10.96 7.63
C TYR A 5 -5.25 -11.43 6.60
N CYS A 6 -5.04 -12.62 6.04
CA CYS A 6 -5.99 -13.23 5.13
C CYS A 6 -7.02 -14.02 5.92
N VAL A 7 -8.29 -13.63 5.87
CA VAL A 7 -9.36 -14.44 6.47
C VAL A 7 -9.56 -15.78 5.74
N LYS A 8 -9.23 -15.85 4.45
CA LYS A 8 -9.35 -17.07 3.65
C LYS A 8 -8.19 -18.03 3.89
N CYS A 9 -6.96 -17.53 3.94
CA CYS A 9 -5.77 -18.34 4.26
C CYS A 9 -5.53 -18.51 5.77
N LYS A 10 -6.27 -17.78 6.62
CA LYS A 10 -6.10 -17.68 8.08
C LYS A 10 -4.65 -17.40 8.53
N ALA A 11 -3.90 -16.69 7.69
CA ALA A 11 -2.48 -16.43 7.87
C ALA A 11 -2.15 -14.97 7.57
N LYS A 12 -1.09 -14.47 8.19
CA LYS A 12 -0.48 -13.19 7.81
C LYS A 12 0.30 -13.39 6.52
N LYS A 13 0.06 -12.51 5.55
CA LYS A 13 0.70 -12.51 4.23
C LYS A 13 0.97 -11.09 3.80
N GLU A 14 1.88 -10.91 2.85
CA GLU A 14 2.00 -9.62 2.17
C GLU A 14 0.72 -9.25 1.43
N ILE A 15 0.42 -7.96 1.43
CA ILE A 15 -0.63 -7.36 0.63
C ILE A 15 -0.04 -7.04 -0.74
N ALA A 16 -0.52 -7.72 -1.77
CA ALA A 16 -0.28 -7.36 -3.16
C ALA A 16 -1.14 -6.17 -3.56
N ASP A 17 -0.64 -5.30 -4.44
CA ASP A 17 -1.36 -4.11 -4.93
C ASP A 17 -1.91 -3.23 -3.79
N GLY A 18 -1.11 -3.07 -2.73
CA GLY A 18 -1.49 -2.30 -1.54
C GLY A 18 -1.51 -0.80 -1.83
N VAL A 19 -2.71 -0.22 -1.93
CA VAL A 19 -2.96 1.22 -2.11
C VAL A 19 -3.35 1.84 -0.77
N GLU A 20 -2.68 2.92 -0.39
CA GLU A 20 -3.07 3.72 0.78
C GLU A 20 -4.35 4.53 0.49
N GLU A 21 -5.40 4.27 1.26
CA GLU A 21 -6.67 4.98 1.21
C GLU A 21 -7.02 5.50 2.61
N VAL A 22 -7.46 6.76 2.69
CA VAL A 22 -7.93 7.35 3.94
C VAL A 22 -9.41 7.05 4.09
N MET A 23 -9.77 6.31 5.14
CA MET A 23 -11.16 6.02 5.42
C MET A 23 -11.92 7.29 5.86
N LYS A 24 -13.24 7.29 5.69
CA LYS A 24 -14.14 8.40 6.07
C LYS A 24 -14.04 8.82 7.54
N ASN A 25 -13.46 7.99 8.40
CA ASN A 25 -13.20 8.23 9.82
C ASN A 25 -11.81 8.85 10.11
N GLY A 26 -11.08 9.28 9.08
CA GLY A 26 -9.77 9.93 9.21
C GLY A 26 -8.60 8.98 9.54
N ARG A 27 -8.79 7.67 9.40
CA ARG A 27 -7.75 6.65 9.64
C ARG A 27 -7.12 6.23 8.31
N LYS A 28 -5.79 6.14 8.25
CA LYS A 28 -5.09 5.56 7.09
C LYS A 28 -5.27 4.05 7.07
N ALA A 29 -5.60 3.51 5.92
CA ALA A 29 -5.63 2.07 5.67
C ALA A 29 -4.96 1.75 4.33
N ILE A 30 -4.31 0.60 4.23
CA ILE A 30 -3.86 0.04 2.96
C ILE A 30 -4.90 -0.95 2.49
N LYS A 31 -5.45 -0.72 1.31
CA LYS A 31 -6.33 -1.64 0.59
C LYS A 31 -5.51 -2.37 -0.46
N GLY A 32 -5.47 -3.69 -0.41
CA GLY A 32 -4.86 -4.47 -1.47
C GLY A 32 -5.47 -5.87 -1.54
N ARG A 33 -4.72 -6.85 -2.02
CA ARG A 33 -5.20 -8.21 -2.28
C ARG A 33 -4.25 -9.26 -1.72
N CYS A 34 -4.80 -10.42 -1.40
CA CYS A 34 -3.99 -11.56 -1.03
C CYS A 34 -3.32 -12.15 -2.28
N PRO A 35 -1.98 -12.28 -2.34
CA PRO A 35 -1.29 -12.85 -3.51
C PRO A 35 -1.61 -14.32 -3.74
N THR A 36 -2.13 -15.03 -2.72
CA THR A 36 -2.42 -16.46 -2.82
C THR A 36 -3.86 -16.77 -3.22
N CYS A 37 -4.83 -15.99 -2.76
CA CYS A 37 -6.25 -16.28 -2.99
C CYS A 37 -7.01 -15.13 -3.69
N GLY A 38 -6.36 -14.01 -3.97
CA GLY A 38 -6.95 -12.85 -4.64
C GLY A 38 -7.97 -12.06 -3.82
N VAL A 39 -8.31 -12.51 -2.60
CA VAL A 39 -9.29 -11.84 -1.75
C VAL A 39 -8.78 -10.46 -1.33
N VAL A 40 -9.66 -9.46 -1.38
CA VAL A 40 -9.36 -8.09 -0.96
C VAL A 40 -9.06 -8.06 0.54
N MET A 41 -7.96 -7.40 0.88
CA MET A 41 -7.45 -7.25 2.25
C MET A 41 -7.32 -5.78 2.59
N PHE A 42 -7.57 -5.45 3.86
CA PHE A 42 -7.39 -4.11 4.39
C PHE A 42 -6.46 -4.16 5.60
N LYS A 43 -5.46 -3.28 5.64
CA LYS A 43 -4.52 -3.10 6.76
C LYS A 43 -4.68 -1.70 7.30
N ILE A 44 -5.22 -1.56 8.50
CA ILE A 44 -5.38 -0.27 9.15
C ILE A 44 -4.02 0.12 9.75
N LEU A 45 -3.47 1.27 9.34
CA LEU A 45 -2.14 1.74 9.77
C LEU A 45 -2.16 2.49 11.12
N GLY A 46 -3.27 2.45 11.86
CA GLY A 46 -3.31 2.79 13.29
C GLY A 46 -2.58 4.07 13.70
N GLY A 47 -2.98 5.22 13.16
CA GLY A 47 -2.50 6.53 13.57
C GLY A 47 -3.45 7.62 13.08
N LYS A 48 -3.66 8.69 13.84
CA LYS A 48 -4.38 9.87 13.34
C LYS A 48 -3.65 10.35 12.09
N ALA A 49 -4.31 10.30 10.93
CA ALA A 49 -3.72 10.70 9.68
C ALA A 49 -3.45 12.21 9.70
N VAL A 50 -2.21 12.61 9.98
CA VAL A 50 -1.71 13.84 9.34
C VAL A 50 -1.63 13.49 7.86
N VAL A 51 -2.39 14.23 7.07
CA VAL A 51 -2.54 14.03 5.63
C VAL A 51 -1.15 14.15 5.01
N THR A 52 -0.56 13.02 4.65
CA THR A 52 0.53 12.97 3.70
C THR A 52 0.06 11.97 2.66
N PRO A 53 -0.28 12.43 1.44
CA PRO A 53 -0.54 11.54 0.33
C PRO A 53 0.70 10.68 0.07
N PRO A 54 0.54 9.45 -0.43
CA PRO A 54 1.66 8.63 -0.85
C PRO A 54 2.36 9.37 -1.99
N ALA A 55 3.52 9.95 -1.70
CA ALA A 55 4.44 10.35 -2.74
C ALA A 55 4.93 9.07 -3.41
N ASP A 56 4.49 8.88 -4.65
CA ASP A 56 5.15 8.09 -5.69
C ASP A 56 6.58 7.67 -5.32
N PRO A 57 6.88 6.37 -5.20
CA PRO A 57 8.20 5.89 -5.52
C PRO A 57 8.26 5.75 -7.05
N GLN A 58 8.37 6.87 -7.75
CA GLN A 58 8.95 6.87 -9.10
C GLN A 58 10.45 7.17 -8.94
N PRO A 59 11.33 6.17 -8.71
CA PRO A 59 12.70 6.30 -9.11
C PRO A 59 12.72 6.10 -10.63
N SER A 60 12.22 7.10 -11.37
CA SER A 60 12.46 7.18 -12.81
C SER A 60 13.87 7.72 -13.00
N ASP A 61 14.81 6.83 -12.72
CA ASP A 61 16.17 6.89 -13.23
C ASP A 61 16.09 6.94 -14.76
N THR A 62 16.40 8.09 -15.35
CA THR A 62 16.92 8.17 -16.71
C THR A 62 17.90 9.34 -16.74
N SER A 63 19.15 8.94 -16.60
CA SER A 63 20.45 9.64 -16.72
C SER A 63 20.55 10.93 -17.58
N PRO A 64 21.53 11.82 -17.28
CA PRO A 64 21.77 13.12 -17.93
C PRO A 64 22.69 13.03 -19.18
N PRO A 65 23.20 14.15 -19.73
CA PRO A 65 22.66 15.09 -20.74
C PRO A 65 23.18 14.81 -22.19
N PRO A 66 22.63 15.40 -23.27
CA PRO A 66 23.38 15.50 -24.52
C PRO A 66 24.39 16.66 -24.43
N ALA A 67 25.64 16.35 -24.75
CA ALA A 67 26.76 17.26 -24.83
C ALA A 67 26.54 18.42 -25.81
N ALA A 68 27.10 19.59 -25.48
CA ALA A 68 27.33 20.72 -26.38
C ALA A 68 28.80 21.13 -26.29
#